data_AF-A0A916EHX4-F1
#
_entry.id   AF-A0A916EHX4-F1
#
_cell.length_a   1.000
_cell.length_b   1.000
_cell.length_c   1.000
_cell.angle_alpha   90.00
_cell.angle_beta   90.00
_cell.angle_gamma   90.00
#
_symmetry.space_group_name_H-M   'P 1'
#
loop_
_entity.id
_entity.type
_entity.pdbx_description
1 polymer ?
#
loop_
_entity_poly.entity_id
_entity_poly.type
_entity_poly.pdbx_seq_one_letter_code
_entity_poly.pdbx_strand_id
1 'polypeptide(L)'
;MSDITLRRKSLILSPKIYQYVLKTYSKDSELTVICFEDILTLRIYIDNPRNLEEISTCTRDSIISVFDSYIKENVLFKPKYLDLLQKATSLEIIKSFFKIFLPTIFGMKAN
;
A
#
# COMPACT_ATOMS: atom_id res chain seq x y z
N MET A 1 25.11 8.16 -4.57
CA MET A 1 24.34 8.95 -3.59
C MET A 1 22.90 8.44 -3.64
N SER A 2 22.68 7.26 -3.06
CA SER A 2 22.17 7.04 -1.69
C SER A 2 20.65 6.93 -1.66
N ASP A 3 20.22 5.70 -1.96
CA ASP A 3 18.98 4.95 -1.70
C ASP A 3 18.49 5.03 -0.22
N ILE A 4 18.72 6.17 0.45
CA ILE A 4 18.60 6.39 1.91
C ILE A 4 17.34 7.20 2.23
N THR A 5 16.80 7.96 1.29
CA THR A 5 15.57 8.75 1.46
C THR A 5 14.33 7.89 1.58
N LEU A 6 14.26 6.75 0.88
CA LEU A 6 13.15 5.80 1.02
C LEU A 6 13.22 5.02 2.35
N ARG A 7 14.43 4.56 2.70
CA ARG A 7 14.72 3.80 3.91
C ARG A 7 14.41 4.54 5.20
N ARG A 8 14.41 5.89 5.18
CA ARG A 8 14.15 6.72 6.37
C ARG A 8 12.66 6.89 6.71
N LYS A 9 11.72 6.49 5.83
CA LYS A 9 10.28 6.64 6.07
C LYS A 9 9.47 5.34 6.00
N SER A 10 9.95 4.32 5.30
CA SER A 10 9.30 3.01 5.20
C SER A 10 10.29 1.89 5.46
N LEU A 11 9.86 0.89 6.21
CA LEU A 11 10.60 -0.36 6.31
C LEU A 11 10.41 -1.06 4.97
N ILE A 12 11.32 -0.89 4.01
CA ILE A 12 11.29 -1.71 2.80
C ILE A 12 11.64 -3.13 3.21
N LEU A 13 10.62 -3.89 3.61
CA LEU A 13 10.76 -5.30 3.88
C LEU A 13 10.89 -6.02 2.53
N SER A 14 11.47 -7.22 2.56
CA SER A 14 11.38 -8.09 1.39
C SER A 14 9.89 -8.31 1.05
N PRO A 15 9.48 -8.32 -0.23
CA PRO A 15 8.11 -8.67 -0.64
C PRO A 15 7.59 -9.96 0.02
N LYS A 16 8.49 -10.91 0.26
CA LYS A 16 8.20 -12.18 0.97
C LYS A 16 7.71 -11.99 2.40
N ILE A 17 8.19 -10.96 3.10
CA ILE A 17 7.80 -10.66 4.48
C ILE A 17 6.36 -10.14 4.50
N TYR A 18 5.99 -9.21 3.62
CA TYR A 18 4.60 -8.76 3.51
C TYR A 18 3.66 -9.93 3.18
N GLN A 19 4.06 -10.78 2.22
CA GLN A 19 3.28 -11.96 1.87
C GLN A 19 3.15 -12.95 3.03
N TYR A 20 4.21 -13.13 3.82
CA TYR A 20 4.16 -13.96 5.01
C TYR A 20 3.20 -13.38 6.04
N VAL A 21 3.31 -12.08 6.37
CA VAL A 21 2.42 -11.41 7.32
C VAL A 21 0.97 -11.54 6.88
N LEU A 22 0.66 -11.25 5.62
CA LEU A 22 -0.69 -11.33 5.07
C LEU A 22 -1.29 -12.74 5.15
N LYS A 23 -0.46 -13.79 5.00
CA LYS A 23 -0.91 -15.19 5.06
C LYS A 23 -1.02 -15.73 6.48
N THR A 24 -0.19 -15.24 7.40
CA THR A 24 -0.08 -15.78 8.76
C THR A 24 -1.02 -15.10 9.73
N TYR A 25 -1.26 -13.79 9.55
CA TYR A 25 -2.06 -13.00 10.47
C TYR A 25 -3.39 -12.58 9.85
N SER A 26 -4.38 -12.31 10.69
CA SER A 26 -5.68 -11.84 10.22
C SER A 26 -5.59 -10.46 9.58
N LYS A 27 -6.54 -10.15 8.70
CA LYS A 27 -6.63 -8.87 7.96
C LYS A 27 -6.84 -7.63 8.83
N ASP A 28 -7.24 -7.84 10.09
CA ASP A 28 -7.47 -6.85 11.13
C ASP A 28 -6.38 -6.86 12.21
N SER A 29 -5.40 -7.76 12.13
CA SER A 29 -4.29 -7.78 13.07
C SER A 29 -3.46 -6.51 12.96
N GLU A 30 -2.94 -6.03 14.09
CA GLU A 30 -2.12 -4.81 14.13
C GLU A 30 -0.91 -4.90 13.20
N LEU A 31 -0.25 -6.06 13.13
CA LEU A 31 0.90 -6.27 12.27
C LEU A 31 0.54 -6.20 10.78
N THR A 32 -0.56 -6.85 10.37
CA THR A 32 -1.05 -6.77 8.98
C THR A 32 -1.38 -5.33 8.60
N VAL A 33 -2.00 -4.58 9.52
CA VAL A 33 -2.36 -3.18 9.27
C VAL A 33 -1.13 -2.26 9.19
N ILE A 34 -0.10 -2.49 10.02
CA ILE A 34 1.19 -1.77 9.91
C ILE A 34 1.85 -2.04 8.56
N CYS A 35 1.89 -3.31 8.13
CA CYS A 35 2.42 -3.67 6.82
C CYS A 35 1.60 -3.04 5.67
N PHE A 36 0.29 -2.88 5.84
CA PHE A 36 -0.55 -2.23 4.84
C PHE A 36 -0.26 -0.74 4.72
N GLU A 37 -0.09 -0.04 5.84
CA GLU A 37 0.27 1.38 5.85
C GLU A 37 1.63 1.61 5.17
N ASP A 38 2.59 0.73 5.44
CA ASP A 38 3.91 0.79 4.83
C ASP A 38 3.87 0.53 3.32
N ILE A 39 3.18 -0.52 2.86
CA ILE A 39 3.08 -0.80 1.42
C ILE A 39 2.26 0.26 0.66
N LEU A 40 1.23 0.84 1.28
CA LEU A 40 0.49 1.97 0.72
C LEU A 40 1.41 3.18 0.51
N THR A 41 2.24 3.50 1.51
CA THR A 41 3.20 4.60 1.44
C THR A 41 4.21 4.36 0.32
N LEU A 42 4.74 3.14 0.20
CA LEU A 42 5.62 2.76 -0.91
C LEU A 42 4.93 2.85 -2.26
N ARG A 43 3.69 2.35 -2.38
CA ARG A 43 2.92 2.41 -3.62
C ARG A 43 2.71 3.85 -4.09
N ILE A 44 2.40 4.76 -3.18
CA ILE A 44 2.28 6.20 -3.49
C ILE A 44 3.63 6.78 -3.93
N TYR A 45 4.73 6.40 -3.27
CA TYR A 45 6.06 6.90 -3.63
C TYR A 45 6.48 6.47 -5.04
N ILE A 46 6.36 5.19 -5.37
CA ILE A 46 6.87 4.64 -6.64
C ILE A 46 6.05 5.09 -7.84
N ASP A 47 4.82 5.55 -7.61
CA ASP A 47 3.89 6.04 -8.62
C ASP A 47 4.18 7.49 -9.02
N ASN A 48 4.92 8.23 -8.20
CA ASN A 48 5.35 9.58 -8.54
C ASN A 48 6.37 9.52 -9.70
N PRO A 49 6.11 10.21 -10.84
CA PRO A 49 6.99 10.17 -12.01
C PRO A 49 8.43 10.58 -11.73
N ARG A 50 8.64 11.46 -10.73
CA ARG A 50 9.98 11.93 -10.33
C ARG A 50 10.87 10.82 -9.75
N ASN A 51 10.27 9.73 -9.28
CA ASN A 51 10.96 8.62 -8.63
C ASN A 51 11.18 7.43 -9.58
N LEU A 52 10.82 7.55 -10.86
CA LEU A 52 10.91 6.45 -11.83
C LEU A 52 12.35 6.01 -12.08
N GLU A 53 13.29 6.96 -12.12
CA GLU A 53 14.71 6.69 -12.40
C GLU A 53 15.46 6.11 -11.19
N GLU A 54 14.92 6.28 -9.98
CA GLU A 54 15.56 5.84 -8.73
C GLU A 54 15.27 4.36 -8.40
N ILE A 55 14.23 3.78 -8.99
CA ILE A 55 13.72 2.46 -8.62
C ILE A 55 13.71 1.53 -9.83
N SER A 56 14.29 0.34 -9.66
CA SER A 56 14.26 -0.70 -10.70
C SER A 56 12.82 -1.14 -11.00
N THR A 57 12.55 -1.49 -12.26
CA THR A 57 11.24 -2.02 -12.68
C THR A 57 10.82 -3.24 -11.86
N CYS A 58 11.75 -4.15 -11.57
CA CYS A 58 11.50 -5.33 -10.75
C CYS A 58 11.03 -4.99 -9.33
N THR A 59 11.65 -3.98 -8.70
CA THR A 59 11.24 -3.49 -7.36
C THR A 59 9.85 -2.86 -7.42
N ARG A 60 9.59 -2.07 -8.46
CA ARG A 60 8.29 -1.42 -8.68
C ARG A 60 7.17 -2.45 -8.82
N ASP A 61 7.36 -3.44 -9.69
CA ASP A 61 6.38 -4.51 -9.93
C ASP A 61 6.12 -5.32 -8.66
N SER A 62 7.17 -5.57 -7.87
CA SER A 62 7.04 -6.27 -6.59
C SER A 62 6.18 -5.49 -5.59
N ILE A 63 6.37 -4.18 -5.48
CA ILE A 63 5.58 -3.33 -4.57
C ILE A 63 4.11 -3.29 -5.04
N ILE A 64 3.88 -3.14 -6.35
CA ILE A 64 2.53 -3.17 -6.94
C ILE A 64 1.83 -4.49 -6.60
N SER A 65 2.50 -5.61 -6.84
CA SER A 65 1.95 -6.95 -6.57
C SER A 65 1.60 -7.18 -5.10
N VAL A 66 2.46 -6.74 -4.17
CA VAL A 66 2.17 -6.83 -2.74
C VAL A 66 1.00 -5.92 -2.36
N PHE A 67 0.98 -4.67 -2.84
CA PHE A 67 -0.13 -3.76 -2.58
C PHE A 67 -1.47 -4.35 -3.03
N ASP A 68 -1.54 -4.85 -4.27
CA ASP A 68 -2.77 -5.44 -4.82
C ASP A 68 -3.27 -6.64 -4.01
N SER A 69 -2.34 -7.42 -3.43
CA SER A 69 -2.67 -8.53 -2.53
C SER A 69 -3.36 -8.04 -1.25
N TYR A 70 -2.86 -6.96 -0.64
CA TYR A 70 -3.47 -6.38 0.57
C TYR A 70 -4.85 -5.76 0.28
N ILE A 71 -5.01 -5.12 -0.86
CA ILE A 71 -6.30 -4.60 -1.33
C ILE A 71 -7.30 -5.74 -1.50
N LYS A 72 -6.88 -6.84 -2.16
CA LYS A 72 -7.72 -8.02 -2.41
C LYS A 72 -8.19 -8.69 -1.12
N GLU A 73 -7.33 -8.81 -0.12
CA GLU A 73 -7.68 -9.37 1.19
C GLU A 73 -8.53 -8.44 2.07
N ASN A 74 -8.83 -7.22 1.57
CA ASN A 74 -9.62 -6.21 2.25
C ASN A 74 -9.08 -5.92 3.67
N VAL A 75 -7.76 -5.71 3.76
CA VAL A 75 -7.05 -5.37 5.00
C VAL A 75 -7.60 -4.08 5.58
N LEU A 76 -7.78 -4.04 6.91
CA LEU A 76 -8.47 -2.95 7.58
C LEU A 76 -7.93 -1.57 7.19
N PHE A 77 -8.82 -0.73 6.66
CA PHE A 77 -8.54 0.66 6.34
C PHE A 77 -8.61 1.53 7.59
N LYS A 78 -7.67 2.48 7.71
CA LYS A 78 -7.70 3.51 8.75
C LYS A 78 -7.96 4.89 8.12
N PRO A 79 -8.82 5.74 8.72
CA PRO A 79 -9.09 7.08 8.20
C PRO A 79 -7.86 7.93 7.90
N LYS A 80 -6.78 7.77 8.69
CA LYS A 80 -5.49 8.44 8.47
C LYS A 80 -4.84 8.17 7.10
N TYR A 81 -5.27 7.13 6.39
CA TYR A 81 -4.80 6.84 5.04
C TYR A 81 -5.34 7.85 4.01
N LEU A 82 -6.43 8.58 4.31
CA LEU A 82 -6.93 9.63 3.42
C LEU A 82 -5.86 10.71 3.17
N ASP A 83 -5.08 11.08 4.19
CA ASP A 83 -3.97 12.05 4.06
C ASP A 83 -2.82 11.50 3.21
N LEU A 84 -2.64 10.18 3.18
CA LEU A 84 -1.68 9.53 2.29
C LEU A 84 -2.23 9.53 0.85
N LEU A 85 -3.50 9.18 0.67
CA LEU A 85 -4.13 9.09 -0.65
C LEU A 85 -4.21 10.43 -1.38
N GLN A 86 -4.28 11.55 -0.67
CA GLN A 86 -4.16 12.89 -1.28
C GLN A 86 -2.84 13.11 -2.02
N LYS A 87 -1.80 12.32 -1.70
CA LYS A 87 -0.48 12.38 -2.34
C LYS A 87 -0.35 11.43 -3.53
N ALA A 88 -1.36 10.58 -3.78
CA ALA A 88 -1.35 9.64 -4.89
C ALA A 88 -1.52 10.40 -6.22
N THR A 89 -0.64 10.10 -7.18
CA THR A 89 -0.71 10.65 -8.53
C THR A 89 -1.53 9.80 -9.49
N SER A 90 -1.65 8.50 -9.22
CA SER A 90 -2.43 7.57 -10.02
C SER A 90 -3.84 7.35 -9.48
N LEU A 91 -4.79 7.45 -10.40
CA LEU A 91 -6.20 7.15 -10.16
C LEU A 91 -6.40 5.68 -9.75
N GLU A 92 -5.54 4.76 -10.18
CA GLU A 92 -5.66 3.33 -9.85
C GLU A 92 -5.47 3.06 -8.36
N ILE A 93 -4.58 3.81 -7.69
CA ILE A 93 -4.40 3.71 -6.24
C ILE A 93 -5.70 4.12 -5.56
N ILE A 94 -6.27 5.26 -5.97
CA ILE A 94 -7.45 5.88 -5.35
C ILE A 94 -8.70 5.03 -5.58
N LYS A 95 -8.88 4.48 -6.80
CA LYS A 95 -10.07 3.69 -7.19
C LYS A 95 -10.36 2.54 -6.23
N SER A 96 -9.32 1.80 -5.80
CA SER A 96 -9.47 0.67 -4.89
C SER A 96 -10.10 1.09 -3.56
N PHE A 97 -9.81 2.30 -3.08
CA PHE A 97 -10.39 2.83 -1.84
C PHE A 97 -11.84 3.24 -1.97
N PHE A 98 -12.23 3.85 -3.08
CA PHE A 98 -13.63 4.20 -3.33
C PHE A 98 -14.50 2.98 -3.61
N LYS A 99 -13.95 1.92 -4.21
CA LYS A 99 -14.71 0.69 -4.50
C LYS A 99 -14.89 -0.22 -3.30
N ILE A 100 -13.88 -0.35 -2.45
CA ILE A 100 -13.85 -1.38 -1.40
C ILE A 100 -13.98 -0.75 -0.02
N PHE A 101 -13.05 0.15 0.32
CA PHE A 101 -12.86 0.59 1.70
C PHE A 101 -13.90 1.62 2.16
N LEU A 102 -14.15 2.67 1.37
CA LEU A 102 -15.11 3.71 1.74
C LEU A 102 -16.53 3.16 1.91
N PRO A 103 -17.06 2.32 0.99
CA PRO A 103 -18.36 1.69 1.21
C PRO A 103 -18.39 0.88 2.52
N THR A 104 -17.35 0.10 2.79
CA THR A 104 -17.24 -0.70 4.02
C THR A 104 -17.29 0.17 5.28
N ILE A 105 -16.59 1.30 5.33
CA ILE A 105 -16.57 2.22 6.49
C ILE A 105 -17.96 2.81 6.77
N PHE A 106 -18.68 3.18 5.71
CA PHE A 106 -20.02 3.76 5.84
C PHE A 106 -21.14 2.70 5.92
N GLY A 107 -20.80 1.41 6.01
CA GLY A 107 -21.77 0.32 6.03
C GLY A 107 -22.57 0.19 4.72
N MET A 108 -22.06 0.77 3.63
CA MET A 108 -22.67 0.71 2.31
C MET A 108 -22.24 -0.58 1.60
N LYS A 109 -23.16 -1.21 0.88
CA LYS A 109 -22.83 -2.32 0.00
C LYS A 109 -22.13 -1.74 -1.24
N ALA A 110 -20.95 -2.28 -1.57
CA ALA A 110 -20.35 -2.03 -2.87
C ALA A 110 -21.26 -2.65 -3.95
N ASN A 111 -21.66 -1.84 -4.94
CA ASN A 111 -22.46 -2.28 -6.08
C ASN A 111 -21.57 -2.95 -7.14
#